data_AF-W2TG92-F1
#
_entry.id   AF-W2TG92-F1
#
_cell.length_a   1.000
_cell.length_b   1.000
_cell.length_c   1.000
_cell.angle_alpha   90.00
_cell.angle_beta   90.00
_cell.angle_gamma   90.00
#
_symmetry.space_group_name_H-M   'P 1'
#
loop_
_entity.id
_entity.type
_entity.pdbx_description
1 polymer ?
#
loop_
_entity_poly.entity_id
_entity_poly.type
_entity_poly.pdbx_seq_one_letter_code
_entity_poly.pdbx_strand_id
1 'polypeptide(L)'
;MTGLVAYCVQREKKSIQLWGSFRGHHHRRYTRTDFGGSPVINNDHWLYWGERQISLDDASVPVTIRVIEQTEFLDDETYEPIAGPSTSEPYVKRCCQIRLESRDKLMYIQKEQLGLEAEFDQHILPDGKCTVDAFIFVFDSSRTEGRTFESQCSIATSILTNVIKTKKPVVIAFSQADNADEEARKALHSLLSKKTSKAHILLWYGVIFLHARKL
;
A
#
# COMPACT_ATOMS: atom_id res chain seq x y z
N MET A 1 -0.11 -10.90 -4.26
CA MET A 1 -1.35 -10.11 -4.21
C MET A 1 -1.16 -8.78 -4.93
N THR A 2 -2.05 -8.42 -5.86
CA THR A 2 -2.14 -7.06 -6.39
C THR A 2 -2.70 -6.13 -5.32
N GLY A 3 -1.92 -5.13 -4.91
CA GLY A 3 -2.28 -4.18 -3.87
C GLY A 3 -2.10 -2.75 -4.37
N LEU A 4 -2.91 -1.82 -3.87
CA LEU A 4 -2.66 -0.40 -4.09
C LEU A 4 -1.94 0.13 -2.85
N VAL A 5 -0.72 0.65 -3.05
CA VAL A 5 -0.02 1.42 -2.04
C VAL A 5 -0.25 2.89 -2.36
N ALA A 6 -0.86 3.62 -1.45
CA ALA A 6 -1.11 5.05 -1.58
C ALA A 6 -0.02 5.83 -0.83
N TYR A 7 0.49 6.89 -1.46
CA TYR A 7 1.47 7.78 -0.85
C TYR A 7 0.81 9.13 -0.55
N CYS A 8 1.24 9.69 0.56
CA CYS A 8 0.78 10.95 1.11
C CYS A 8 2.05 11.76 1.37
N VAL A 9 2.22 12.89 0.71
CA VAL A 9 3.44 13.68 0.77
C VAL A 9 3.14 14.95 1.55
N GLN A 10 3.49 14.96 2.83
CA GLN A 10 3.43 16.16 3.68
C GLN A 10 4.81 16.83 3.67
N ARG A 11 4.96 18.13 3.92
CA ARG A 11 6.30 18.77 3.90
C ARG A 11 6.71 19.10 5.33
N GLU A 12 7.74 18.47 5.89
CA GLU A 12 8.47 18.93 7.09
C GLU A 12 9.82 18.20 7.33
N LYS A 13 10.60 18.55 8.37
CA LYS A 13 12.09 18.58 8.38
C LYS A 13 12.90 17.45 9.09
N LYS A 14 13.87 16.84 8.34
CA LYS A 14 15.18 16.20 8.71
C LYS A 14 15.42 14.67 8.50
N SER A 15 16.56 14.38 7.83
CA SER A 15 17.53 13.24 7.85
C SER A 15 17.10 11.75 7.73
N ILE A 16 17.85 10.99 6.91
CA ILE A 16 17.54 9.65 6.39
C ILE A 16 18.46 8.54 6.97
N GLN A 17 17.92 7.55 7.71
CA GLN A 17 18.29 6.10 7.72
C GLN A 17 17.05 5.20 7.57
N LEU A 18 16.94 4.36 6.54
CA LEU A 18 15.75 3.48 6.31
C LEU A 18 15.95 2.17 7.06
N TRP A 19 14.96 1.79 7.88
CA TRP A 19 14.82 0.54 8.64
C TRP A 19 15.18 -0.71 7.79
N GLY A 20 15.78 -1.80 8.27
CA GLY A 20 15.61 -2.49 9.55
C GLY A 20 14.86 -3.83 9.33
N SER A 21 15.58 -4.88 8.94
CA SER A 21 15.15 -6.27 8.64
C SER A 21 13.85 -6.48 7.83
N PHE A 22 14.00 -6.83 6.54
CA PHE A 22 12.94 -7.42 5.72
C PHE A 22 12.39 -8.70 6.37
N ARG A 23 11.06 -8.84 6.46
CA ARG A 23 10.39 -10.07 6.91
C ARG A 23 9.44 -10.53 5.81
N GLY A 24 9.66 -11.75 5.31
CA GLY A 24 9.06 -12.24 4.07
C GLY A 24 7.56 -12.57 4.12
N HIS A 25 6.89 -12.43 5.27
CA HIS A 25 5.49 -12.82 5.43
C HIS A 25 4.68 -11.81 6.25
N HIS A 26 3.71 -11.18 5.59
CA HIS A 26 2.61 -10.45 6.23
C HIS A 26 1.31 -11.12 5.82
N HIS A 27 0.47 -11.45 6.80
CA HIS A 27 -0.75 -12.24 6.57
C HIS A 27 -2.00 -11.42 6.89
N ARG A 28 -3.01 -11.44 5.99
CA ARG A 28 -4.20 -10.57 6.09
C ARG A 28 -5.37 -11.12 6.91
N ARG A 29 -5.16 -12.23 7.62
CA ARG A 29 -6.14 -12.80 8.56
C ARG A 29 -5.88 -12.27 9.96
N TYR A 30 -6.91 -11.67 10.53
CA TYR A 30 -6.91 -11.04 11.84
C TYR A 30 -8.20 -11.39 12.57
N THR A 31 -8.14 -11.45 13.89
CA THR A 31 -9.34 -11.61 14.71
C THR A 31 -10.14 -10.29 14.70
N ARG A 32 -11.43 -10.35 15.01
CA ARG A 32 -12.23 -9.12 15.21
C ARG A 32 -11.67 -8.21 16.31
N THR A 33 -11.04 -8.82 17.32
CA THR A 33 -10.36 -8.11 18.41
C THR A 33 -9.16 -7.33 17.89
N ASP A 34 -8.34 -7.94 17.02
CA ASP A 34 -7.24 -7.22 16.37
C ASP A 34 -7.75 -6.06 15.51
N PHE A 35 -8.84 -6.27 14.78
CA PHE A 35 -9.39 -5.28 13.85
C PHE A 35 -9.92 -4.03 14.55
N GLY A 36 -10.68 -4.19 15.64
CA GLY A 36 -11.31 -3.07 16.34
C GLY A 36 -10.64 -2.64 17.65
N GLY A 37 -9.81 -3.50 18.23
CA GLY A 37 -9.14 -3.24 19.51
C GLY A 37 -7.71 -2.69 19.37
N SER A 38 -7.07 -2.86 18.20
CA SER A 38 -5.74 -2.32 17.97
C SER A 38 -5.80 -0.90 17.37
N PRO A 39 -5.07 0.09 17.91
CA PRO A 39 -4.93 1.40 17.27
C PRO A 39 -4.13 1.32 15.95
N VAL A 40 -3.48 0.20 15.64
CA VAL A 40 -2.76 0.00 14.37
C VAL A 40 -3.75 -0.24 13.22
N ILE A 41 -4.67 -1.19 13.39
CA ILE A 41 -5.72 -1.48 12.41
C ILE A 41 -6.82 -0.42 12.50
N ASN A 42 -7.25 -0.10 13.72
CA ASN A 42 -8.17 0.99 14.06
C ASN A 42 -9.51 0.95 13.30
N ASN A 43 -10.06 -0.24 13.10
CA ASN A 43 -11.27 -0.50 12.31
C ASN A 43 -11.16 -0.12 10.82
N ASP A 44 -9.95 0.09 10.31
CA ASP A 44 -9.72 0.47 8.92
C ASP A 44 -9.30 -0.73 8.07
N HIS A 45 -9.65 -0.68 6.78
CA HIS A 45 -9.08 -1.57 5.76
C HIS A 45 -7.86 -0.94 5.08
N TRP A 46 -7.03 -0.25 5.85
CA TRP A 46 -5.76 0.31 5.41
C TRP A 46 -4.76 0.41 6.57
N LEU A 47 -3.46 0.28 6.24
CA LEU A 47 -2.35 0.37 7.18
C LEU A 47 -1.58 1.67 6.99
N TYR A 48 -1.17 2.27 8.09
CA TYR A 48 -0.19 3.36 8.11
C TYR A 48 1.19 2.76 8.34
N TRP A 49 2.07 2.82 7.34
CA TRP A 49 3.43 2.24 7.42
C TRP A 49 4.48 3.21 7.96
N GLY A 50 4.05 4.41 8.39
CA GLY A 50 4.95 5.45 8.87
C GLY A 50 5.21 6.54 7.85
N GLU A 51 6.04 7.48 8.28
CA GLU A 51 6.46 8.61 7.47
C GLU A 51 7.95 8.85 7.57
N ARG A 52 8.48 9.59 6.60
CA ARG A 52 9.90 9.86 6.51
C ARG A 52 10.18 11.11 5.72
N GLN A 53 11.16 11.89 6.15
CA GLN A 53 11.57 13.10 5.47
C GLN A 53 12.74 12.84 4.53
N ILE A 54 12.65 13.41 3.33
CA ILE A 54 13.61 13.23 2.25
C ILE A 54 14.14 14.60 1.83
N SER A 55 15.46 14.73 1.84
CA SER A 55 16.14 15.86 1.21
C SER A 55 16.36 15.53 -0.27
N LEU A 56 15.86 16.38 -1.16
CA LEU A 56 16.17 16.32 -2.59
C LEU A 56 17.29 17.33 -2.85
N ASP A 57 18.32 16.94 -3.59
CA ASP A 57 19.54 17.75 -3.78
C ASP A 57 19.26 19.15 -4.34
N ASP A 58 18.17 19.31 -5.11
CA ASP A 58 17.73 20.57 -5.72
C ASP A 58 16.62 21.31 -4.95
N ALA A 59 16.13 20.77 -3.83
CA ALA A 59 15.05 21.36 -3.04
C ALA A 59 15.58 21.97 -1.74
N SER A 60 15.26 23.25 -1.49
CA SER A 60 15.65 23.96 -0.27
C SER A 60 14.95 23.46 1.01
N VAL A 61 13.91 22.62 0.87
CA VAL A 61 13.10 22.11 1.99
C VAL A 61 12.88 20.61 1.82
N PRO A 62 13.08 19.79 2.86
CA PRO A 62 12.80 18.35 2.83
C PRO A 62 11.31 18.05 2.66
N VAL A 63 11.04 16.89 2.07
CA VAL A 63 9.72 16.39 1.71
C VAL A 63 9.40 15.17 2.60
N THR A 64 8.31 15.20 3.35
CA THR A 64 7.83 14.03 4.11
C THR A 64 7.04 13.11 3.18
N ILE A 65 7.51 11.89 3.02
CA ILE A 65 6.76 10.81 2.39
C ILE A 65 6.12 9.98 3.49
N ARG A 66 4.80 9.83 3.40
CA ARG A 66 3.98 8.96 4.23
C ARG A 66 3.42 7.83 3.40
N VAL A 67 3.51 6.61 3.92
CA VAL A 67 3.13 5.40 3.19
C VAL A 67 1.87 4.80 3.81
N ILE A 68 0.86 4.61 2.97
CA ILE A 68 -0.39 3.95 3.31
C ILE A 68 -0.56 2.72 2.42
N GLU A 69 -0.95 1.59 2.99
CA GLU A 69 -1.35 0.42 2.21
C GLU A 69 -2.86 0.25 2.27
N GLN A 70 -3.53 0.30 1.11
CA GLN A 70 -4.93 -0.07 1.00
C GLN A 70 -5.04 -1.59 0.96
N THR A 71 -5.88 -2.16 1.83
CA THR A 71 -5.96 -3.60 2.03
C THR A 71 -7.41 -4.07 2.24
N GLU A 72 -7.55 -5.35 2.53
CA GLU A 72 -8.78 -5.95 3.01
C GLU A 72 -8.40 -6.97 4.07
N PHE A 73 -8.84 -6.72 5.30
CA PHE A 73 -8.68 -7.65 6.40
C PHE A 73 -9.83 -8.62 6.42
N LEU A 74 -9.49 -9.90 6.56
CA LEU A 74 -10.45 -10.99 6.59
C LEU A 74 -10.54 -11.54 8.01
N ASP A 75 -11.76 -11.85 8.40
CA ASP A 75 -12.09 -12.58 9.61
C ASP A 75 -11.49 -14.00 9.48
N ASP A 76 -10.80 -14.46 10.51
CA ASP A 76 -10.03 -15.70 10.47
C ASP A 76 -10.89 -16.96 10.59
N GLU A 77 -12.14 -16.83 11.04
CA GLU A 77 -13.11 -17.92 11.12
C GLU A 77 -13.94 -18.03 9.83
N THR A 78 -14.44 -16.90 9.34
CA THR A 78 -15.39 -16.85 8.21
C THR A 78 -14.73 -16.63 6.86
N TYR A 79 -13.48 -16.14 6.82
CA TYR A 79 -12.76 -15.73 5.60
C TYR A 79 -13.43 -14.60 4.82
N GLU A 80 -14.44 -13.95 5.41
CA GLU A 80 -15.12 -12.80 4.85
C GLU A 80 -14.46 -11.49 5.31
N PRO A 81 -14.58 -10.39 4.55
CA PRO A 81 -14.13 -9.08 4.99
C PRO A 81 -14.77 -8.70 6.33
N ILE A 82 -13.95 -8.32 7.31
CA ILE A 82 -14.45 -7.85 8.61
C ILE A 82 -15.25 -6.57 8.38
N ALA A 83 -16.47 -6.46 8.94
CA ALA A 83 -17.27 -5.25 8.78
C ALA A 83 -16.61 -4.05 9.49
N GLY A 84 -16.51 -2.92 8.80
CA GLY A 84 -15.95 -1.67 9.32
C GLY A 84 -16.59 -0.44 8.69
N PRO A 85 -16.23 0.77 9.12
CA PRO A 85 -16.85 2.02 8.66
C PRO A 85 -16.82 2.21 7.13
N SER A 86 -15.80 1.65 6.46
CA SER A 86 -15.58 1.78 5.02
C SER A 86 -15.96 0.55 4.19
N THR A 87 -16.46 -0.54 4.80
CA THR A 87 -16.69 -1.80 4.07
C THR A 87 -18.00 -1.87 3.30
N SER A 88 -18.88 -0.88 3.45
CA SER A 88 -20.05 -0.72 2.58
C SER A 88 -19.66 -0.44 1.12
N GLU A 89 -18.44 0.05 0.89
CA GLU A 89 -17.87 0.24 -0.44
C GLU A 89 -16.99 -0.96 -0.86
N PRO A 90 -17.16 -1.48 -2.09
CA PRO A 90 -16.26 -2.49 -2.64
C PRO A 90 -14.80 -2.02 -2.65
N TYR A 91 -13.85 -2.93 -2.43
CA TYR A 91 -12.41 -2.64 -2.40
C TYR A 91 -11.94 -1.78 -3.59
N VAL A 92 -12.42 -2.07 -4.81
CA VAL A 92 -12.06 -1.36 -6.05
C VAL A 92 -12.39 0.14 -6.03
N LYS A 93 -13.34 0.56 -5.19
CA LYS A 93 -13.65 1.98 -4.94
C LYS A 93 -12.92 2.49 -3.70
N ARG A 94 -13.00 1.73 -2.60
CA ARG A 94 -12.39 2.08 -1.31
C ARG A 94 -10.90 2.37 -1.42
N CYS A 95 -10.16 1.55 -2.17
CA CYS A 95 -8.72 1.73 -2.33
C CYS A 95 -8.35 3.03 -3.07
N CYS A 96 -9.27 3.64 -3.81
CA CYS A 96 -9.04 4.87 -4.56
C CYS A 96 -9.36 6.15 -3.77
N GLN A 97 -9.74 6.04 -2.49
CA GLN A 97 -10.03 7.19 -1.65
C GLN A 97 -8.79 8.06 -1.45
N ILE A 98 -8.95 9.38 -1.62
CA ILE A 98 -7.85 10.35 -1.50
C ILE A 98 -7.80 11.05 -0.15
N ARG A 99 -8.83 10.89 0.69
CA ARG A 99 -8.90 11.42 2.05
C ARG A 99 -9.13 10.25 2.98
N LEU A 100 -8.21 10.07 3.92
CA LEU A 100 -8.25 9.02 4.92
C LEU A 100 -8.24 9.68 6.30
N GLU A 101 -9.14 9.25 7.17
CA GLU A 101 -9.32 9.80 8.51
C GLU A 101 -9.43 8.61 9.47
N SER A 102 -8.55 8.58 10.46
CA SER A 102 -8.47 7.54 11.48
C SER A 102 -7.72 8.12 12.67
N ARG A 103 -8.48 8.51 13.68
CA ARG A 103 -7.98 9.18 14.87
C ARG A 103 -7.11 8.22 15.69
N ASP A 104 -5.98 8.73 16.18
CA ASP A 104 -5.03 7.97 17.01
C ASP A 104 -4.46 6.70 16.32
N LYS A 105 -4.52 6.64 14.97
CA LYS A 105 -4.01 5.51 14.21
C LYS A 105 -2.51 5.36 14.37
N LEU A 106 -2.08 4.17 14.78
CA LEU A 106 -0.68 3.83 15.04
C LEU A 106 -0.01 3.23 13.80
N MET A 107 1.29 3.53 13.64
CA MET A 107 2.13 2.93 12.62
C MET A 107 2.20 1.42 12.78
N TYR A 108 1.94 0.71 11.68
CA TYR A 108 2.13 -0.73 11.56
C TYR A 108 3.62 -1.05 11.35
N ILE A 109 4.13 -1.97 12.16
CA ILE A 109 5.49 -2.51 12.07
C ILE A 109 5.42 -3.97 11.62
N GLN A 110 4.67 -4.79 12.36
CA GLN A 110 4.51 -6.23 12.09
C GLN A 110 3.27 -6.78 12.80
N LYS A 111 2.91 -8.03 12.53
CA LYS A 111 1.69 -8.64 13.09
C LYS A 111 1.79 -8.82 14.61
N GLU A 112 2.96 -9.16 15.12
CA GLU A 112 3.22 -9.40 16.55
C GLU A 112 3.05 -8.14 17.40
N GLN A 113 3.00 -6.96 16.77
CA GLN A 113 2.70 -5.70 17.44
C GLN A 113 1.24 -5.62 17.90
N LEU A 114 0.31 -6.32 17.24
CA LEU A 114 -1.12 -6.20 17.54
C LEU A 114 -1.42 -6.83 18.90
N GLY A 115 -1.99 -6.05 19.81
CA GLY A 115 -2.22 -6.42 21.21
C GLY A 115 -1.00 -6.26 22.13
N LEU A 116 0.18 -5.94 21.57
CA LEU A 116 1.43 -5.66 22.30
C LEU A 116 2.00 -4.29 21.91
N GLU A 117 1.15 -3.35 21.49
CA GLU A 117 1.58 -2.12 20.83
C GLU A 117 2.57 -1.36 21.70
N ALA A 118 2.36 -1.32 23.02
CA ALA A 118 3.21 -0.60 23.99
C ALA A 118 4.68 -1.08 24.03
N GLU A 119 4.98 -2.29 23.53
CA GLU A 119 6.35 -2.84 23.45
C GLU A 119 7.11 -2.38 22.18
N PHE A 120 6.42 -1.68 21.27
CA PHE A 120 6.95 -1.21 20.00
C PHE A 120 6.98 0.31 19.91
N ASP A 121 7.76 0.85 18.97
CA ASP A 121 7.84 2.28 18.73
C ASP A 121 6.49 2.90 18.37
N GLN A 122 6.09 3.91 19.15
CA GLN A 122 4.80 4.58 18.98
C GLN A 122 4.90 5.74 18.01
N HIS A 123 4.50 5.54 16.75
CA HIS A 123 4.37 6.61 15.76
C HIS A 123 2.91 6.77 15.33
N ILE A 124 2.25 7.80 15.83
CA ILE A 124 0.85 8.09 15.53
C ILE A 124 0.75 8.87 14.22
N LEU A 125 -0.26 8.53 13.40
CA LEU A 125 -0.63 9.28 12.21
C LEU A 125 -0.94 10.74 12.59
N PRO A 126 -0.19 11.73 12.07
CA PRO A 126 -0.41 13.12 12.41
C PRO A 126 -1.83 13.58 12.08
N ASP A 127 -2.43 14.34 12.99
CA ASP A 127 -3.81 14.87 12.91
C ASP A 127 -4.91 13.80 12.74
N GLY A 128 -4.58 12.51 12.85
CA GLY A 128 -5.49 11.41 12.56
C GLY A 128 -6.03 11.41 11.13
N LYS A 129 -5.33 12.04 10.19
CA LYS A 129 -5.80 12.15 8.79
C LYS A 129 -4.66 12.25 7.80
N CYS A 130 -4.91 11.88 6.56
CA CYS A 130 -3.96 12.00 5.48
C CYS A 130 -4.68 12.17 4.14
N THR A 131 -4.04 12.93 3.23
CA THR A 131 -4.51 13.13 1.86
C THR A 131 -3.53 12.44 0.90
N VAL A 132 -4.04 11.60 0.02
CA VAL A 132 -3.23 10.89 -0.98
C VAL A 132 -2.79 11.84 -2.08
N ASP A 133 -1.49 11.88 -2.33
CA ASP A 133 -0.87 12.69 -3.38
C ASP A 133 -0.51 11.88 -4.62
N ALA A 134 -0.21 10.59 -4.46
CA ALA A 134 0.06 9.69 -5.56
C ALA A 134 -0.30 8.24 -5.18
N PHE A 135 -0.52 7.43 -6.20
CA PHE A 135 -0.80 6.01 -6.06
C PHE A 135 0.33 5.17 -6.67
N ILE A 136 0.63 4.04 -6.03
CA ILE A 136 1.40 2.95 -6.61
C ILE A 136 0.49 1.72 -6.69
N PHE A 137 0.18 1.32 -7.91
CA PHE A 137 -0.49 0.06 -8.17
C PHE A 137 0.55 -1.05 -8.29
N VAL A 138 0.53 -2.01 -7.37
CA VAL A 138 1.46 -3.14 -7.38
C VAL A 138 0.82 -4.29 -8.16
N PHE A 139 1.35 -4.58 -9.35
CA PHE A 139 1.06 -5.78 -10.12
C PHE A 139 1.96 -6.91 -9.63
N ASP A 140 1.37 -8.02 -9.17
CA ASP A 140 2.13 -9.14 -8.64
C ASP A 140 2.40 -10.18 -9.72
N SER A 141 3.68 -10.57 -9.87
CA SER A 141 4.13 -11.59 -10.81
C SER A 141 3.86 -13.03 -10.32
N SER A 142 3.55 -13.22 -9.04
CA SER A 142 3.42 -14.55 -8.46
C SER A 142 2.16 -15.28 -8.92
N ARG A 143 2.29 -16.59 -9.15
CA ARG A 143 1.12 -17.45 -9.37
C ARG A 143 0.41 -17.69 -8.06
N THR A 144 -0.89 -17.39 -8.05
CA THR A 144 -1.75 -17.66 -6.91
C THR A 144 -2.79 -18.69 -7.34
N GLU A 145 -2.90 -19.78 -6.59
CA GLU A 145 -3.92 -20.80 -6.86
C GLU A 145 -5.32 -20.17 -6.87
N GLY A 146 -6.15 -20.55 -7.84
CA GLY A 146 -7.49 -19.97 -8.01
C GLY A 146 -7.52 -18.53 -8.55
N ARG A 147 -6.38 -17.91 -8.88
CA ARG A 147 -6.33 -16.56 -9.46
C ARG A 147 -5.42 -16.52 -10.70
N THR A 148 -6.03 -16.39 -11.86
CA THR A 148 -5.32 -16.20 -13.13
C THR A 148 -4.84 -14.75 -13.30
N PHE A 149 -3.82 -14.54 -14.13
CA PHE A 149 -3.38 -13.21 -14.51
C PHE A 149 -4.47 -12.41 -15.25
N GLU A 150 -5.36 -13.09 -15.99
CA GLU A 150 -6.50 -12.45 -16.63
C GLU A 150 -7.47 -11.84 -15.61
N SER A 151 -7.84 -12.62 -14.58
CA SER A 151 -8.66 -12.13 -13.47
C SER A 151 -8.00 -10.96 -12.74
N GLN A 152 -6.69 -11.08 -12.49
CA GLN A 152 -5.90 -10.00 -11.90
C GLN A 152 -5.92 -8.73 -12.76
N CYS A 153 -5.74 -8.85 -14.08
CA CYS A 153 -5.82 -7.74 -15.03
C CYS A 153 -7.21 -7.08 -15.08
N SER A 154 -8.28 -7.86 -14.93
CA SER A 154 -9.66 -7.33 -14.88
C SER A 154 -9.86 -6.43 -13.64
N ILE A 155 -9.42 -6.90 -12.47
CA ILE A 155 -9.45 -6.12 -11.23
C ILE A 155 -8.53 -4.90 -11.34
N ALA A 156 -7.32 -5.08 -11.87
CA ALA A 156 -6.35 -4.00 -12.09
C ALA A 156 -6.94 -2.88 -12.96
N THR A 157 -7.58 -3.25 -14.08
CA THR A 157 -8.25 -2.30 -14.98
C THR A 157 -9.33 -1.50 -14.25
N SER A 158 -10.11 -2.18 -13.42
CA SER A 158 -11.19 -1.55 -12.65
C SER A 158 -10.64 -0.56 -11.60
N ILE A 159 -9.57 -0.93 -10.89
CA ILE A 159 -8.89 -0.06 -9.92
C ILE A 159 -8.25 1.13 -10.63
N LEU A 160 -7.43 0.90 -11.66
CA LEU A 160 -6.74 1.96 -12.39
C LEU A 160 -7.73 2.96 -13.01
N THR A 161 -8.88 2.48 -13.51
CA THR A 161 -9.95 3.35 -14.01
C THR A 161 -10.49 4.29 -12.94
N ASN A 162 -10.64 3.81 -11.69
CA ASN A 162 -11.07 4.66 -10.57
C ASN A 162 -9.96 5.59 -10.09
N VAL A 163 -8.72 5.10 -10.00
CA VAL A 163 -7.55 5.91 -9.63
C VAL A 163 -7.37 7.08 -10.60
N ILE A 164 -7.48 6.86 -11.92
CA ILE A 164 -7.31 7.93 -12.92
C ILE A 164 -8.36 9.04 -12.74
N LYS A 165 -9.58 8.70 -12.31
CA LYS A 165 -10.64 9.70 -12.03
C LYS A 165 -10.28 10.63 -10.87
N THR A 166 -9.41 10.21 -9.95
CA THR A 166 -8.92 11.05 -8.84
C THR A 166 -8.01 12.18 -9.33
N LYS A 167 -7.50 12.09 -10.57
CA LYS A 167 -6.49 13.01 -11.15
C LYS A 167 -5.15 13.02 -10.40
N LYS A 168 -4.93 12.09 -9.47
CA LYS A 168 -3.63 11.90 -8.80
C LYS A 168 -2.70 11.06 -9.71
N PRO A 169 -1.39 11.33 -9.70
CA PRO A 169 -0.40 10.48 -10.36
C PRO A 169 -0.53 9.02 -9.90
N VAL A 170 -0.35 8.10 -10.86
CA VAL A 170 -0.29 6.66 -10.58
C VAL A 170 0.94 6.06 -11.24
N VAL A 171 1.69 5.28 -10.47
CA VAL A 171 2.81 4.44 -10.92
C VAL A 171 2.38 2.98 -10.83
N ILE A 172 2.79 2.16 -11.79
CA ILE A 172 2.56 0.72 -11.75
C ILE A 172 3.88 0.03 -11.41
N ALA A 173 3.94 -0.65 -10.27
CA ALA A 173 5.09 -1.41 -9.81
C ALA A 173 4.89 -2.90 -10.09
N PHE A 174 5.92 -3.61 -10.56
CA PHE A 174 5.87 -5.05 -10.80
C PHE A 174 6.59 -5.79 -9.67
N SER A 175 5.84 -6.40 -8.73
CA SER A 175 6.44 -7.09 -7.58
C SER A 175 6.91 -8.50 -7.93
N GLN A 176 7.90 -8.99 -7.17
CA GLN A 176 8.50 -10.32 -7.35
C GLN A 176 9.06 -10.54 -8.77
N ALA A 177 9.60 -9.49 -9.38
CA ALA A 177 10.09 -9.52 -10.76
C ALA A 177 11.25 -10.51 -10.97
N ASP A 178 11.97 -10.85 -9.91
CA ASP A 178 13.02 -11.88 -9.86
C ASP A 178 12.49 -13.29 -10.17
N ASN A 179 11.24 -13.58 -9.82
CA ASN A 179 10.58 -14.87 -10.07
C ASN A 179 9.52 -14.81 -11.18
N ALA A 180 9.41 -13.66 -11.87
CA ALA A 180 8.38 -13.46 -12.88
C ALA A 180 8.62 -14.36 -14.10
N ASP A 181 7.59 -15.10 -14.50
CA ASP A 181 7.58 -15.84 -15.75
C ASP A 181 7.06 -14.99 -16.93
N GLU A 182 7.12 -15.55 -18.13
CA GLU A 182 6.67 -14.87 -19.35
C GLU A 182 5.16 -14.60 -19.39
N GLU A 183 4.36 -15.39 -18.67
CA GLU A 183 2.91 -15.17 -18.61
C GLU A 183 2.61 -13.91 -17.80
N ALA A 184 3.26 -13.74 -16.64
CA ALA A 184 3.15 -12.55 -15.82
C ALA A 184 3.58 -11.27 -16.58
N ARG A 185 4.71 -11.33 -17.30
CA ARG A 185 5.21 -10.21 -18.11
C ARG A 185 4.23 -9.87 -19.23
N LYS A 186 3.74 -10.86 -19.97
CA LYS A 186 2.74 -10.65 -21.04
C LYS A 186 1.44 -10.07 -20.52
N ALA A 187 0.98 -10.52 -19.36
CA ALA A 187 -0.23 -9.98 -18.72
C ALA A 187 -0.07 -8.51 -18.36
N LEU A 188 1.05 -8.13 -17.71
CA LEU A 188 1.35 -6.73 -17.41
C LEU A 188 1.45 -5.89 -18.70
N HIS A 189 2.17 -6.36 -19.72
CA HIS A 189 2.25 -5.66 -21.01
C HIS A 189 0.86 -5.47 -21.65
N SER A 190 0.00 -6.47 -21.59
CA SER A 190 -1.39 -6.40 -22.06
C SER A 190 -2.23 -5.41 -21.26
N LEU A 191 -2.02 -5.32 -19.94
CA LEU A 191 -2.68 -4.31 -19.10
C LEU A 191 -2.24 -2.89 -19.49
N LEU A 192 -0.95 -2.67 -19.74
CA LEU A 192 -0.40 -1.36 -20.08
C LEU A 192 -0.74 -0.89 -21.50
N SER A 193 -0.90 -1.82 -22.45
CA SER A 193 -1.24 -1.50 -23.84
C SER A 193 -2.69 -1.03 -24.00
N LYS A 194 -3.57 -1.41 -23.07
CA LYS A 194 -4.93 -0.87 -22.96
C LYS A 194 -4.82 0.60 -22.54
N LYS A 195 -4.89 1.51 -23.53
CA LYS A 195 -4.75 2.98 -23.39
C LYS A 195 -5.54 3.54 -22.20
N THR A 196 -4.93 3.51 -21.02
CA THR A 196 -5.42 4.18 -19.81
C THR A 196 -4.67 5.50 -19.76
N SER A 197 -5.29 6.51 -20.37
CA SER A 197 -4.72 7.84 -20.58
C SER A 197 -4.18 8.45 -19.27
N LYS A 198 -2.92 8.89 -19.31
CA LYS A 198 -2.20 9.73 -18.31
C LYS A 198 -1.61 9.04 -17.07
N ALA A 199 -1.53 7.71 -17.01
CA ALA A 199 -0.61 7.09 -16.06
C ALA A 199 0.82 7.42 -16.48
N HIS A 200 1.62 8.07 -15.61
CA HIS A 200 3.05 8.12 -15.80
C HIS A 200 3.58 6.72 -15.46
N ILE A 201 3.65 5.87 -16.49
CA ILE A 201 4.15 4.51 -16.35
C ILE A 201 5.67 4.60 -16.19
N LEU A 202 6.11 4.71 -14.94
CA LEU A 202 7.48 4.37 -14.55
C LEU A 202 7.54 2.84 -14.44
N LEU A 203 7.92 2.18 -15.53
CA LEU A 203 8.31 0.77 -15.50
C LEU A 203 9.62 0.67 -14.73
N TRP A 204 9.53 0.39 -13.42
CA TRP A 204 10.69 0.03 -12.63
C TRP A 204 10.91 -1.48 -12.74
N TYR A 205 11.95 -1.88 -13.49
CA TYR A 205 12.41 -3.26 -13.62
C TYR A 205 13.27 -3.74 -12.44
N GLY A 206 13.40 -2.93 -11.39
CA GLY A 206 14.08 -3.29 -10.16
C GLY A 206 13.07 -3.75 -9.12
N VAL A 207 13.44 -4.80 -8.37
CA VAL A 207 12.87 -5.08 -7.05
C VAL A 207 12.71 -3.75 -6.30
N ILE A 208 11.61 -3.54 -5.57
CA ILE A 208 11.59 -2.52 -4.51
C ILE A 208 12.55 -3.02 -3.42
N PHE A 209 13.84 -2.91 -3.68
CA PHE A 209 14.87 -2.86 -2.67
C PHE A 209 15.08 -1.38 -2.40
N LEU A 210 14.62 -0.93 -1.23
CA LEU A 210 15.28 0.16 -0.53
C LEU A 210 16.69 -0.36 -0.16
N HIS A 211 17.59 -0.45 -1.14
CA HIS A 211 18.90 -1.05 -0.92
C HIS A 211 19.80 -0.03 -0.22
N ALA A 212 20.11 -0.33 1.04
CA ALA A 212 21.19 0.30 1.78
C ALA A 212 22.51 0.06 1.03
N ARG A 213 23.22 1.14 0.65
CA ARG A 213 24.66 1.06 0.44
C ARG A 213 25.36 1.46 1.73
N LYS A 214 26.09 0.49 2.27
CA LYS A 214 27.03 0.61 3.38
C LYS A 214 27.95 1.83 3.21
N LEU A 215 28.02 2.64 4.26
CA LEU A 215 29.26 3.20 4.80
C LEU A 215 29.27 2.92 6.30
#